data_AF-A0A927F9I5-F1
#
_entry.id   AF-A0A927F9I5-F1
#
_cell.length_a   1.000
_cell.length_b   1.000
_cell.length_c   1.000
_cell.angle_alpha   90.00
_cell.angle_beta   90.00
_cell.angle_gamma   90.00
#
_symmetry.space_group_name_H-M   'P 1'
#
loop_
_entity.id
_entity.type
_entity.pdbx_description
1 polymer ?
#
loop_
_entity_poly.entity_id
_entity_poly.type
_entity_poly.pdbx_seq_one_letter_code
_entity_poly.pdbx_strand_id
1 'polypeptide(L)'
;MKIATNKLLLGVVSVFLLQTSLYSSEWISLFDGKSLEGWKINERPESWKIKEGALVTRGERSHIFYVGDVASHDFKNFVFEAEVMTEPGSNSGIYIHTRFQEEGWPAAGYECQVINSNPAGPAKYVEHKMTGSIYAVRNVWKAPAADREWFKYRIFVAGKTIRTYIDDRLICEYTEPEEPWRPEDKQGRILGSGTFAFQAHDPDSVVRYRNIRVKLLPHDLQTPGQAEKDPELDRLLTSFANSNHALVDIGIATPSLSYAAQQARMSRMLGVTVMDANLLDAPAKLLVVNDRDEVPDVAALKAAKASGCQIVFSSGGATELNRSRFKARLQVMEKAGLSWEDLWVPGK
;
A
#
# COMPACT_ATOMS: atom_id res chain seq x y z
N MET A 1 -18.74 -80.03 -22.70
CA MET A 1 -17.50 -79.30 -22.41
C MET A 1 -17.58 -77.94 -23.09
N LYS A 2 -17.85 -76.86 -22.35
CA LYS A 2 -17.98 -75.49 -22.90
C LYS A 2 -16.63 -74.78 -22.81
N ILE A 3 -16.16 -74.27 -23.95
CA ILE A 3 -14.92 -73.50 -24.10
C ILE A 3 -15.19 -72.07 -23.62
N ALA A 4 -14.39 -71.57 -22.68
CA ALA A 4 -14.46 -70.21 -22.17
C ALA A 4 -13.52 -69.29 -22.97
N THR A 5 -14.08 -68.21 -23.51
CA THR A 5 -13.40 -67.21 -24.33
C THR A 5 -12.72 -66.17 -23.43
N ASN A 6 -11.39 -66.02 -23.52
CA ASN A 6 -10.66 -64.93 -22.87
C ASN A 6 -10.87 -63.63 -23.66
N LYS A 7 -11.48 -62.61 -23.03
CA LYS A 7 -11.52 -61.24 -23.53
C LYS A 7 -10.27 -60.51 -23.05
N LEU A 8 -9.40 -60.13 -23.99
CA LEU A 8 -8.25 -59.26 -23.76
C LEU A 8 -8.74 -57.82 -23.60
N LEU A 9 -8.56 -57.22 -22.42
CA LEU A 9 -8.88 -55.82 -22.16
C LEU A 9 -7.68 -54.96 -22.58
N LEU A 10 -7.79 -54.20 -23.67
CA LEU A 10 -6.80 -53.17 -24.03
C LEU A 10 -7.01 -51.96 -23.12
N GLY A 11 -6.06 -51.72 -22.21
CA GLY A 11 -6.01 -50.49 -21.43
C GLY A 11 -5.47 -49.33 -22.27
N VAL A 12 -6.30 -48.31 -22.51
CA VAL A 12 -5.86 -47.03 -23.07
C VAL A 12 -5.14 -46.26 -21.97
N VAL A 13 -3.83 -46.09 -22.09
CA VAL A 13 -3.05 -45.19 -21.21
C VAL A 13 -3.20 -43.78 -21.75
N SER A 14 -4.10 -43.00 -21.17
CA SER A 14 -4.18 -41.56 -21.42
C SER A 14 -2.97 -40.87 -20.78
N VAL A 15 -2.03 -40.43 -21.62
CA VAL A 15 -0.92 -39.57 -21.19
C VAL A 15 -1.47 -38.17 -20.94
N PHE A 16 -1.71 -37.83 -19.67
CA PHE A 16 -1.91 -36.44 -19.27
C PHE A 16 -0.56 -35.72 -19.36
N LEU A 17 -0.37 -34.93 -20.42
CA LEU A 17 0.67 -33.91 -20.48
C LEU A 17 0.34 -32.85 -19.41
N LEU A 18 0.96 -32.95 -18.25
CA LEU A 18 1.04 -31.81 -17.32
C LEU A 18 1.83 -30.71 -18.04
N GLN A 19 1.12 -29.72 -18.57
CA GLN A 19 1.71 -28.42 -18.87
C GLN A 19 2.14 -27.81 -17.54
N THR A 20 3.39 -28.08 -17.14
CA THR A 20 4.04 -27.28 -16.11
C THR A 20 4.25 -25.91 -16.72
N SER A 21 3.38 -24.96 -16.38
CA SER A 21 3.60 -23.56 -16.71
C SER A 21 4.92 -23.17 -16.06
N LEU A 22 5.94 -22.93 -16.89
CA LEU A 22 7.28 -22.52 -16.49
C LEU A 22 7.20 -21.09 -15.93
N TYR A 23 6.74 -20.95 -14.69
CA TYR A 23 6.96 -19.72 -13.94
C TYR A 23 8.45 -19.66 -13.62
N SER A 24 9.16 -18.80 -14.35
CA SER A 24 10.57 -18.58 -14.11
C SER A 24 10.78 -18.07 -12.69
N SER A 25 11.62 -18.76 -11.93
CA SER A 25 12.09 -18.29 -10.62
C SER A 25 13.10 -17.13 -10.74
N GLU A 26 13.44 -16.72 -11.96
CA GLU A 26 14.41 -15.67 -12.27
C GLU A 26 13.76 -14.30 -12.38
N TRP A 27 14.60 -13.27 -12.20
CA TRP A 27 14.20 -11.90 -12.41
C TRP A 27 14.28 -11.54 -13.89
N ILE A 28 13.22 -10.93 -14.41
CA ILE A 28 13.13 -10.41 -15.78
C ILE A 28 13.22 -8.89 -15.70
N SER A 29 14.17 -8.30 -16.44
CA SER A 29 14.27 -6.84 -16.51
C SER A 29 13.13 -6.28 -17.35
N LEU A 30 12.50 -5.20 -16.87
CA LEU A 30 11.46 -4.45 -17.58
C LEU A 30 11.99 -3.13 -18.17
N PHE A 31 13.21 -2.75 -17.84
CA PHE A 31 13.85 -1.51 -18.29
C PHE A 31 15.33 -1.77 -18.62
N ASP A 32 15.79 -1.21 -19.74
CA ASP A 32 17.15 -1.40 -20.27
C ASP A 32 18.14 -0.33 -19.76
N GLY A 33 17.65 0.71 -19.09
CA GLY A 33 18.44 1.87 -18.63
C GLY A 33 18.77 2.88 -19.73
N LYS A 34 18.26 2.71 -20.95
CA LYS A 34 18.72 3.45 -22.15
C LYS A 34 17.58 3.99 -23.00
N SER A 35 16.46 3.30 -23.08
CA SER A 35 15.32 3.64 -23.94
C SER A 35 13.99 3.44 -23.22
N LEU A 36 12.91 3.97 -23.80
CA LEU A 36 11.53 3.72 -23.35
C LEU A 36 10.91 2.54 -24.12
N GLU A 37 11.71 1.65 -24.69
CA GLU A 37 11.21 0.46 -25.36
C GLU A 37 10.39 -0.39 -24.37
N GLY A 38 9.20 -0.80 -24.79
CA GLY A 38 8.24 -1.49 -23.93
C GLY A 38 7.52 -0.59 -22.92
N TRP A 39 7.65 0.74 -23.01
CA TRP A 39 6.93 1.70 -22.16
C TRP A 39 6.14 2.71 -23.00
N LYS A 40 4.89 2.99 -22.59
CA LYS A 40 4.02 3.98 -23.22
C LYS A 40 3.64 5.07 -22.21
N ILE A 41 3.96 6.32 -22.54
CA ILE A 41 3.58 7.47 -21.73
C ILE A 41 2.13 7.87 -22.05
N ASN A 42 1.33 8.18 -21.03
CA ASN A 42 0.11 8.95 -21.19
C ASN A 42 0.38 10.42 -20.85
N GLU A 43 -0.07 11.33 -21.71
CA GLU A 43 0.06 12.78 -21.53
C GLU A 43 1.50 13.28 -21.28
N ARG A 44 1.77 14.57 -21.50
CA ARG A 44 3.01 15.26 -21.07
C ARG A 44 4.33 14.42 -21.17
N PRO A 45 4.71 13.91 -22.35
CA PRO A 45 5.93 13.10 -22.51
C PRO A 45 7.21 13.81 -22.04
N GLU A 46 7.22 15.14 -22.03
CA GLU A 46 8.29 15.98 -21.49
C GLU A 46 8.56 15.78 -19.99
N SER A 47 7.60 15.23 -19.24
CA SER A 47 7.75 14.88 -17.83
C SER A 47 8.68 13.68 -17.60
N TRP A 48 9.03 12.93 -18.65
CA TRP A 48 9.83 11.71 -18.56
C TRP A 48 11.15 11.83 -19.32
N LYS A 49 12.24 11.46 -18.66
CA LYS A 49 13.58 11.44 -19.25
C LYS A 49 14.35 10.22 -18.81
N ILE A 50 15.31 9.79 -19.61
CA ILE A 50 16.32 8.82 -19.19
C ILE A 50 17.59 9.59 -18.87
N LYS A 51 18.12 9.41 -17.66
CA LYS A 51 19.37 10.04 -17.23
C LYS A 51 20.14 9.07 -16.36
N GLU A 52 21.42 8.86 -16.69
CA GLU A 52 22.36 8.05 -15.89
C GLU A 52 21.84 6.63 -15.59
N GLY A 53 21.19 5.99 -16.58
CA GLY A 53 20.65 4.64 -16.42
C GLY A 53 19.30 4.57 -15.69
N ALA A 54 18.71 5.70 -15.32
CA ALA A 54 17.44 5.78 -14.60
C ALA A 54 16.34 6.45 -15.44
N LEU A 55 15.12 5.97 -15.27
CA LEU A 55 13.89 6.68 -15.66
C LEU A 55 13.64 7.78 -14.63
N VAL A 56 13.68 9.03 -15.08
CA VAL A 56 13.52 10.24 -14.25
C VAL A 56 12.21 10.91 -14.62
N THR A 57 11.40 11.19 -13.60
CA THR A 57 10.18 11.97 -13.72
C THR A 57 10.36 13.36 -13.11
N ARG A 58 9.91 14.38 -13.84
CA ARG A 58 9.78 15.78 -13.40
C ARG A 58 8.92 16.56 -14.39
N GLY A 59 7.76 17.04 -13.96
CA GLY A 59 6.90 17.87 -14.81
C GLY A 59 5.42 17.73 -14.46
N GLU A 60 4.56 18.26 -15.32
CA GLU A 60 3.11 18.12 -15.19
C GLU A 60 2.67 16.66 -15.09
N ARG A 61 1.48 16.44 -14.49
CA ARG A 61 0.93 15.10 -14.26
C ARG A 61 0.96 14.25 -15.53
N SER A 62 1.54 13.06 -15.40
CA SER A 62 1.64 12.04 -16.45
C SER A 62 1.92 10.69 -15.81
N HIS A 63 1.70 9.61 -16.55
CA HIS A 63 2.07 8.26 -16.16
C HIS A 63 2.76 7.57 -17.33
N ILE A 64 3.68 6.66 -17.02
CA ILE A 64 4.31 5.80 -18.00
C ILE A 64 4.01 4.35 -17.67
N PHE A 65 3.39 3.65 -18.61
CA PHE A 65 2.86 2.29 -18.46
C PHE A 65 3.77 1.29 -19.15
N TYR A 66 3.99 0.14 -18.53
CA TYR A 66 4.64 -0.96 -19.20
C TYR A 66 3.69 -1.57 -20.25
N VAL A 67 4.16 -1.71 -21.47
CA VAL A 67 3.45 -2.30 -22.62
C VAL A 67 4.33 -3.30 -23.39
N GLY A 68 5.44 -3.72 -22.79
CA GLY A 68 6.37 -4.67 -23.40
C GLY A 68 5.86 -6.12 -23.40
N ASP A 69 6.71 -7.01 -23.90
CA ASP A 69 6.32 -8.40 -24.20
C ASP A 69 6.28 -9.33 -22.98
N VAL A 70 6.90 -8.94 -21.86
CA VAL A 70 6.99 -9.82 -20.67
C VAL A 70 5.59 -10.08 -20.14
N ALA A 71 5.20 -11.36 -20.08
CA ALA A 71 3.87 -11.81 -19.68
C ALA A 71 2.72 -11.12 -20.45
N SER A 72 2.97 -10.70 -21.70
CA SER A 72 2.02 -9.88 -22.47
C SER A 72 1.52 -8.66 -21.68
N HIS A 73 2.42 -8.04 -20.89
CA HIS A 73 2.15 -6.91 -19.99
C HIS A 73 0.93 -7.09 -19.06
N ASP A 74 0.51 -8.33 -18.80
CA ASP A 74 -0.62 -8.67 -17.93
C ASP A 74 -0.13 -9.55 -16.77
N PHE A 75 0.18 -8.90 -15.66
CA PHE A 75 0.74 -9.54 -14.46
C PHE A 75 -0.36 -9.78 -13.44
N LYS A 76 -0.49 -11.03 -12.96
CA LYS A 76 -1.45 -11.43 -11.93
C LYS A 76 -0.82 -11.66 -10.56
N ASN A 77 0.19 -12.51 -10.51
CA ASN A 77 0.96 -12.81 -9.30
C ASN A 77 2.44 -12.59 -9.61
N PHE A 78 3.11 -11.79 -8.80
CA PHE A 78 4.48 -11.38 -9.08
C PHE A 78 5.21 -10.88 -7.84
N VAL A 79 6.53 -10.78 -7.98
CA VAL A 79 7.36 -9.89 -7.18
C VAL A 79 7.92 -8.83 -8.13
N PHE A 80 7.52 -7.58 -7.97
CA PHE A 80 8.05 -6.44 -8.68
C PHE A 80 9.13 -5.78 -7.82
N GLU A 81 10.19 -5.29 -8.43
CA GLU A 81 11.24 -4.56 -7.73
C GLU A 81 11.81 -3.43 -8.59
N ALA A 82 12.09 -2.31 -7.95
CA ALA A 82 12.85 -1.20 -8.51
C ALA A 82 13.73 -0.57 -7.42
N GLU A 83 14.83 0.06 -7.83
CA GLU A 83 15.50 1.05 -7.00
C GLU A 83 14.88 2.42 -7.27
N VAL A 84 14.61 3.16 -6.20
CA VAL A 84 13.90 4.44 -6.22
C VAL A 84 14.74 5.49 -5.49
N MET A 85 14.73 6.73 -5.99
CA MET A 85 15.30 7.89 -5.31
C MET A 85 14.39 9.10 -5.52
N THR A 86 14.08 9.81 -4.44
CA THR A 86 13.28 11.05 -4.44
C THR A 86 14.16 12.26 -4.17
N GLU A 87 13.81 13.44 -4.72
CA GLU A 87 14.24 14.72 -4.14
C GLU A 87 13.30 15.12 -2.99
N PRO A 88 13.75 16.00 -2.05
CA PRO A 88 12.90 16.47 -0.96
C PRO A 88 11.56 17.02 -1.44
N GLY A 89 10.47 16.60 -0.81
CA GLY A 89 9.11 17.01 -1.14
C GLY A 89 8.50 16.35 -2.37
N SER A 90 9.19 15.41 -3.02
CA SER A 90 8.69 14.78 -4.26
C SER A 90 7.60 13.76 -3.99
N ASN A 91 6.56 13.79 -4.83
CA ASN A 91 5.46 12.84 -4.84
C ASN A 91 5.45 12.05 -6.16
N SER A 92 5.24 10.74 -6.06
CA SER A 92 5.10 9.81 -7.17
C SER A 92 4.42 8.52 -6.67
N GLY A 93 4.28 7.53 -7.53
CA GLY A 93 3.65 6.26 -7.21
C GLY A 93 3.99 5.19 -8.22
N ILE A 94 4.00 3.94 -7.74
CA ILE A 94 4.13 2.74 -8.55
C ILE A 94 2.77 2.05 -8.61
N TYR A 95 2.17 2.04 -9.78
CA TYR A 95 0.88 1.38 -10.01
C TYR A 95 1.08 -0.09 -10.37
N ILE A 96 0.19 -0.94 -9.86
CA ILE A 96 0.14 -2.38 -10.11
C ILE A 96 -1.28 -2.79 -10.51
N HIS A 97 -1.40 -3.87 -11.30
CA HIS A 97 -2.69 -4.35 -11.83
C HIS A 97 -3.48 -3.24 -12.55
N THR A 98 -2.76 -2.28 -13.11
CA THR A 98 -3.37 -1.18 -13.84
C THR A 98 -3.48 -1.53 -15.31
N ARG A 99 -3.97 -0.59 -16.11
CA ARG A 99 -4.06 -0.71 -17.56
C ARG A 99 -3.72 0.62 -18.18
N PHE A 100 -3.14 0.58 -19.37
CA PHE A 100 -2.91 1.79 -20.13
C PHE A 100 -4.24 2.56 -20.30
N GLN A 101 -4.19 3.86 -20.06
CA GLN A 101 -5.27 4.80 -20.33
C GLN A 101 -4.67 6.09 -20.90
N GLU A 102 -5.37 6.71 -21.86
CA GLU A 102 -4.84 7.88 -22.57
C GLU A 102 -4.80 9.13 -21.67
N GLU A 103 -5.71 9.25 -20.71
CA GLU A 103 -5.87 10.46 -19.90
C GLU A 103 -6.12 10.16 -18.42
N GLY A 104 -5.75 11.10 -17.55
CA GLY A 104 -6.10 11.10 -16.13
C GLY A 104 -5.23 10.19 -15.26
N TRP A 105 -5.67 10.02 -14.01
CA TRP A 105 -5.04 9.13 -13.04
C TRP A 105 -5.45 7.67 -13.28
N PRO A 106 -4.53 6.70 -13.17
CA PRO A 106 -4.86 5.28 -13.32
C PRO A 106 -6.06 4.88 -12.46
N ALA A 107 -7.17 4.54 -13.11
CA ALA A 107 -8.43 4.20 -12.43
C ALA A 107 -8.46 2.74 -11.94
N ALA A 108 -7.49 1.94 -12.37
CA ALA A 108 -7.43 0.50 -12.19
C ALA A 108 -6.26 0.07 -11.31
N GLY A 109 -6.52 -0.91 -10.45
CA GLY A 109 -5.49 -1.53 -9.62
C GLY A 109 -5.09 -0.63 -8.46
N TYR A 110 -3.88 -0.84 -7.94
CA TYR A 110 -3.41 -0.14 -6.75
C TYR A 110 -2.21 0.73 -7.05
N GLU A 111 -2.05 1.75 -6.23
CA GLU A 111 -0.88 2.62 -6.19
C GLU A 111 -0.10 2.32 -4.92
N CYS A 112 1.17 1.97 -5.09
CA CYS A 112 2.16 1.85 -4.04
C CYS A 112 2.92 3.17 -3.98
N GLN A 113 2.76 3.87 -2.86
CA GLN A 113 3.09 5.28 -2.73
C GLN A 113 4.60 5.55 -2.73
N VAL A 114 5.04 6.68 -3.30
CA VAL A 114 6.43 7.15 -3.29
C VAL A 114 6.48 8.63 -2.88
N ILE A 115 6.66 8.86 -1.58
CA ILE A 115 6.95 10.17 -0.99
C ILE A 115 7.73 9.96 0.31
N ASN A 116 8.94 10.53 0.38
CA ASN A 116 9.85 10.34 1.52
C ASN A 116 9.81 11.51 2.50
N SER A 117 9.54 12.72 2.02
CA SER A 117 9.34 13.91 2.85
C SER A 117 8.20 14.77 2.33
N ASN A 118 7.62 15.55 3.24
CA ASN A 118 6.59 16.52 2.87
C ASN A 118 7.20 17.71 2.12
N PRO A 119 6.46 18.31 1.17
CA PRO A 119 6.91 19.51 0.46
C PRO A 119 7.29 20.64 1.42
N ALA A 120 8.39 21.33 1.12
CA ALA A 120 8.81 22.50 1.89
C ALA A 120 7.92 23.71 1.57
N GLY A 121 7.53 24.48 2.59
CA GLY A 121 6.79 25.74 2.43
C GLY A 121 5.66 25.90 3.44
N PRO A 122 4.89 27.01 3.40
CA PRO A 122 3.77 27.26 4.31
C PRO A 122 2.54 26.41 3.98
N ALA A 123 2.71 25.30 3.24
CA ALA A 123 1.64 24.43 2.83
C ALA A 123 0.94 23.89 4.07
N LYS A 124 -0.38 24.11 4.16
CA LYS A 124 -1.19 23.55 5.23
C LYS A 124 -1.29 22.03 5.15
N TYR A 125 -1.14 21.46 3.96
CA TYR A 125 -1.27 20.03 3.74
C TYR A 125 -0.03 19.27 4.18
N VAL A 126 -0.24 18.27 5.04
CA VAL A 126 0.77 17.29 5.44
C VAL A 126 0.30 15.92 4.94
N GLU A 127 1.11 15.30 4.09
CA GLU A 127 0.88 13.94 3.61
C GLU A 127 1.19 12.92 4.73
N HIS A 128 0.26 12.00 4.95
CA HIS A 128 0.40 10.86 5.87
C HIS A 128 0.30 9.51 5.14
N LYS A 129 0.24 9.52 3.80
CA LYS A 129 0.39 8.38 2.91
C LYS A 129 1.82 8.46 2.39
N MET A 130 2.78 7.91 3.13
CA MET A 130 4.21 7.95 2.79
C MET A 130 4.66 6.70 2.02
N THR A 131 5.90 6.70 1.55
CA THR A 131 6.55 5.57 0.85
C THR A 131 6.29 4.24 1.56
N GLY A 132 5.82 3.26 0.77
CA GLY A 132 5.42 1.95 1.30
C GLY A 132 3.91 1.80 1.52
N SER A 133 3.14 2.89 1.56
CA SER A 133 1.68 2.83 1.67
C SER A 133 1.06 2.16 0.45
N ILE A 134 -0.06 1.46 0.67
CA ILE A 134 -1.01 1.13 -0.40
C ILE A 134 -2.01 2.28 -0.40
N TYR A 135 -1.81 3.22 -1.32
CA TYR A 135 -2.43 4.55 -1.29
C TYR A 135 -3.96 4.47 -1.16
N ALA A 136 -4.49 5.24 -0.21
CA ALA A 136 -5.90 5.33 0.15
C ALA A 136 -6.54 4.03 0.68
N VAL A 137 -5.73 3.03 1.06
CA VAL A 137 -6.20 1.72 1.54
C VAL A 137 -5.53 1.35 2.85
N ARG A 138 -4.20 1.37 2.90
CA ARG A 138 -3.39 1.17 4.13
C ARG A 138 -2.20 2.11 4.12
N ASN A 139 -2.20 3.02 5.08
CA ASN A 139 -1.22 4.10 5.14
C ASN A 139 -0.03 3.74 6.03
N VAL A 140 1.12 4.24 5.61
CA VAL A 140 2.37 4.30 6.35
C VAL A 140 2.65 5.79 6.49
N TRP A 141 2.51 6.36 7.69
CA TRP A 141 2.61 7.82 7.86
C TRP A 141 4.04 8.34 7.95
N LYS A 142 5.02 7.46 8.15
CA LYS A 142 6.44 7.81 8.17
C LYS A 142 7.19 7.00 7.13
N ALA A 143 7.83 7.68 6.19
CA ALA A 143 8.66 7.02 5.20
C ALA A 143 9.83 6.28 5.87
N PRO A 144 10.10 5.03 5.48
CA PRO A 144 11.26 4.28 5.98
C PRO A 144 12.56 4.59 5.21
N ALA A 145 12.49 5.39 4.14
CA ALA A 145 13.60 5.78 3.29
C ALA A 145 13.82 7.31 3.33
N ALA A 146 15.06 7.74 3.07
CA ALA A 146 15.44 9.14 2.99
C ALA A 146 15.37 9.67 1.54
N ASP A 147 15.27 10.99 1.38
CA ASP A 147 15.49 11.63 0.09
C ASP A 147 16.97 11.58 -0.32
N ARG A 148 17.22 11.67 -1.62
CA ARG A 148 18.56 11.68 -2.24
C ARG A 148 19.39 10.42 -1.99
N GLU A 149 18.75 9.36 -1.54
CA GLU A 149 19.34 8.03 -1.39
C GLU A 149 18.56 7.04 -2.26
N TRP A 150 19.29 6.11 -2.88
CA TRP A 150 18.66 4.98 -3.56
C TRP A 150 18.21 3.98 -2.51
N PHE A 151 16.94 3.59 -2.57
CA PHE A 151 16.38 2.53 -1.75
C PHE A 151 15.68 1.49 -2.63
N LYS A 152 15.63 0.25 -2.16
CA LYS A 152 14.97 -0.84 -2.87
C LYS A 152 13.49 -0.88 -2.52
N TYR A 153 12.63 -0.69 -3.52
CA TYR A 153 11.19 -0.83 -3.40
C TYR A 153 10.76 -2.16 -4.04
N ARG A 154 10.24 -3.08 -3.22
CA ARG A 154 9.71 -4.36 -3.69
C ARG A 154 8.22 -4.48 -3.39
N ILE A 155 7.44 -4.92 -4.37
CA ILE A 155 6.00 -5.13 -4.27
C ILE A 155 5.72 -6.61 -4.58
N PHE A 156 5.18 -7.32 -3.60
CA PHE A 156 4.75 -8.71 -3.75
C PHE A 156 3.23 -8.74 -3.89
N VAL A 157 2.75 -9.43 -4.92
CA VAL A 157 1.33 -9.71 -5.13
C VAL A 157 1.11 -11.19 -5.35
N ALA A 158 0.25 -11.77 -4.53
CA ALA A 158 -0.16 -13.16 -4.65
C ALA A 158 -1.62 -13.35 -4.19
N GLY A 159 -2.44 -13.85 -5.10
CA GLY A 159 -3.88 -13.96 -4.88
C GLY A 159 -4.45 -12.58 -4.55
N LYS A 160 -5.04 -12.44 -3.37
CA LYS A 160 -5.60 -11.18 -2.86
C LYS A 160 -4.66 -10.40 -1.94
N THR A 161 -3.39 -10.77 -1.81
CA THR A 161 -2.44 -10.12 -0.89
C THR A 161 -1.44 -9.23 -1.63
N ILE A 162 -1.31 -7.98 -1.17
CA ILE A 162 -0.25 -7.03 -1.53
C ILE A 162 0.67 -6.85 -0.32
N ARG A 163 1.98 -6.90 -0.56
CA ARG A 163 3.00 -6.54 0.43
C ARG A 163 4.01 -5.59 -0.18
N THR A 164 4.30 -4.48 0.50
CA THR A 164 5.37 -3.55 0.11
C THR A 164 6.57 -3.74 1.03
N TYR A 165 7.76 -3.71 0.46
CA TYR A 165 9.01 -3.78 1.19
C TYR A 165 9.91 -2.63 0.77
N ILE A 166 10.58 -2.03 1.75
CA ILE A 166 11.60 -1.00 1.56
C ILE A 166 12.89 -1.50 2.20
N ASP A 167 13.95 -1.61 1.40
CA ASP A 167 15.24 -2.20 1.80
C ASP A 167 15.07 -3.54 2.53
N ASP A 168 14.33 -4.45 1.88
CA ASP A 168 13.95 -5.79 2.36
C ASP A 168 13.08 -5.86 3.60
N ARG A 169 12.80 -4.74 4.27
CA ARG A 169 11.88 -4.69 5.41
C ARG A 169 10.45 -4.66 4.90
N LEU A 170 9.59 -5.54 5.40
CA LEU A 170 8.15 -5.49 5.12
C LEU A 170 7.56 -4.23 5.77
N ILE A 171 6.89 -3.38 4.99
CA ILE A 171 6.41 -2.05 5.41
C ILE A 171 4.88 -1.94 5.43
N CYS A 172 4.19 -2.57 4.48
CA CYS A 172 2.73 -2.63 4.47
C CYS A 172 2.29 -4.01 3.98
N GLU A 173 1.19 -4.52 4.54
CA GLU A 173 0.56 -5.76 4.14
C GLU A 173 -0.96 -5.56 4.09
N TYR A 174 -1.57 -5.85 2.96
CA TYR A 174 -3.01 -5.77 2.79
C TYR A 174 -3.50 -7.02 2.07
N THR A 175 -4.53 -7.65 2.61
CA THR A 175 -5.25 -8.71 1.93
C THR A 175 -6.65 -8.20 1.63
N GLU A 176 -6.97 -8.10 0.35
CA GLU A 176 -8.27 -7.64 -0.14
C GLU A 176 -9.37 -8.64 0.26
N PRO A 177 -10.44 -8.20 0.95
CA PRO A 177 -11.61 -9.02 1.19
C PRO A 177 -12.37 -9.30 -0.12
N GLU A 178 -13.32 -10.23 -0.10
CA GLU A 178 -14.09 -10.58 -1.31
C GLU A 178 -14.90 -9.40 -1.85
N GLU A 179 -15.46 -8.59 -0.96
CA GLU A 179 -16.27 -7.41 -1.27
C GLU A 179 -15.65 -6.16 -0.60
N PRO A 180 -14.53 -5.63 -1.13
CA PRO A 180 -13.85 -4.49 -0.54
C PRO A 180 -14.67 -3.21 -0.72
N TRP A 181 -14.89 -2.46 0.36
CA TRP A 181 -15.46 -1.12 0.24
C TRP A 181 -14.42 -0.15 -0.33
N ARG A 182 -14.85 0.70 -1.28
CA ARG A 182 -14.05 1.79 -1.86
C ARG A 182 -14.87 3.07 -1.93
N PRO A 183 -14.25 4.25 -1.87
CA PRO A 183 -14.95 5.49 -2.19
C PRO A 183 -15.32 5.53 -3.68
N GLU A 184 -16.34 6.31 -4.03
CA GLU A 184 -16.93 6.38 -5.38
C GLU A 184 -15.89 6.66 -6.48
N ASP A 185 -14.94 7.54 -6.21
CA ASP A 185 -13.87 7.92 -7.15
C ASP A 185 -12.73 6.88 -7.25
N LYS A 186 -12.77 5.79 -6.48
CA LYS A 186 -11.72 4.76 -6.43
C LYS A 186 -12.26 3.32 -6.48
N GLN A 187 -13.44 3.11 -7.08
CA GLN A 187 -14.03 1.76 -7.21
C GLN A 187 -13.11 0.77 -7.94
N GLY A 188 -12.27 1.23 -8.86
CA GLY A 188 -11.34 0.38 -9.59
C GLY A 188 -10.08 -0.02 -8.82
N ARG A 189 -9.92 0.40 -7.54
CA ARG A 189 -8.83 -0.02 -6.66
C ARG A 189 -9.06 -1.43 -6.11
N ILE A 190 -9.02 -2.40 -7.01
CA ILE A 190 -9.25 -3.82 -6.74
C ILE A 190 -8.18 -4.70 -7.43
N LEU A 191 -7.90 -5.87 -6.87
CA LEU A 191 -6.91 -6.81 -7.39
C LEU A 191 -7.54 -7.69 -8.46
N GLY A 192 -6.91 -7.71 -9.64
CA GLY A 192 -7.16 -8.68 -10.71
C GLY A 192 -5.83 -9.10 -11.34
N SER A 193 -5.60 -8.61 -12.56
CA SER A 193 -4.31 -8.62 -13.25
C SER A 193 -4.16 -7.31 -14.01
N GLY A 194 -2.95 -7.01 -14.48
CA GLY A 194 -2.71 -5.89 -15.36
C GLY A 194 -1.24 -5.50 -15.39
N THR A 195 -0.95 -4.32 -15.89
CA THR A 195 0.41 -3.82 -16.06
C THR A 195 0.90 -2.98 -14.87
N PHE A 196 2.14 -2.51 -14.97
CA PHE A 196 2.77 -1.54 -14.08
C PHE A 196 2.72 -0.13 -14.68
N ALA A 197 2.70 0.90 -13.83
CA ALA A 197 2.96 2.26 -14.26
C ALA A 197 3.71 3.07 -13.20
N PHE A 198 4.40 4.13 -13.63
CA PHE A 198 4.99 5.13 -12.73
C PHE A 198 4.30 6.48 -12.92
N GLN A 199 4.29 7.30 -11.87
CA GLN A 199 3.65 8.62 -11.85
C GLN A 199 4.64 9.77 -11.94
N ALA A 200 4.38 10.73 -12.81
CA ALA A 200 4.79 12.12 -12.65
C ALA A 200 3.64 12.84 -11.95
N HIS A 201 3.86 13.40 -10.76
CA HIS A 201 2.78 14.00 -9.97
C HIS A 201 2.63 15.49 -10.27
N ASP A 202 3.71 16.26 -10.19
CA ASP A 202 3.74 17.72 -10.36
C ASP A 202 5.16 18.23 -10.75
N PRO A 203 5.28 19.50 -11.19
CA PRO A 203 6.57 20.07 -11.63
C PRO A 203 7.67 20.17 -10.57
N ASP A 204 7.31 20.14 -9.28
CA ASP A 204 8.23 20.26 -8.16
C ASP A 204 8.77 18.89 -7.71
N SER A 205 8.08 17.81 -8.10
CA SER A 205 8.46 16.44 -7.80
C SER A 205 9.51 15.91 -8.77
N VAL A 206 10.60 15.36 -8.22
CA VAL A 206 11.65 14.69 -8.98
C VAL A 206 11.91 13.32 -8.39
N VAL A 207 11.58 12.26 -9.15
CA VAL A 207 11.79 10.87 -8.74
C VAL A 207 12.54 10.11 -9.82
N ARG A 208 13.39 9.18 -9.39
CA ARG A 208 14.24 8.37 -10.27
C ARG A 208 13.98 6.89 -9.98
N TYR A 209 13.87 6.11 -11.05
CA TYR A 209 13.64 4.67 -11.02
C TYR A 209 14.71 3.96 -11.84
N ARG A 210 15.32 2.91 -11.30
CA ARG A 210 16.23 2.03 -12.06
C ARG A 210 16.12 0.58 -11.58
N ASN A 211 16.81 -0.32 -12.25
CA ASN A 211 16.80 -1.76 -11.92
C ASN A 211 15.36 -2.31 -11.82
N ILE A 212 14.50 -1.90 -12.74
CA ILE A 212 13.07 -2.21 -12.76
C ILE A 212 12.90 -3.62 -13.30
N ARG A 213 12.42 -4.54 -12.45
CA ARG A 213 12.37 -5.96 -12.76
C ARG A 213 11.19 -6.65 -12.10
N VAL A 214 10.83 -7.80 -12.64
CA VAL A 214 9.73 -8.63 -12.13
C VAL A 214 10.14 -10.09 -12.08
N LYS A 215 9.65 -10.79 -11.07
CA LYS A 215 9.65 -12.24 -10.97
C LYS A 215 8.20 -12.71 -11.02
N LEU A 216 7.87 -13.54 -11.99
CA LEU A 216 6.52 -14.07 -12.16
C LEU A 216 6.26 -15.18 -11.13
N LEU A 217 5.04 -15.22 -10.59
CA LEU A 217 4.60 -16.25 -9.67
C LEU A 217 3.42 -17.04 -10.28
N PRO A 218 3.21 -18.31 -9.86
CA PRO A 218 2.12 -19.13 -10.36
C PRO A 218 0.75 -18.44 -10.29
N HIS A 219 -0.07 -18.55 -11.34
CA HIS A 219 -1.39 -17.90 -11.39
C HIS A 219 -2.41 -18.47 -10.39
N ASP A 220 -2.19 -19.69 -9.92
CA ASP A 220 -3.00 -20.44 -8.96
C ASP A 220 -2.48 -20.34 -7.52
N LEU A 221 -1.46 -19.49 -7.29
CA LEU A 221 -0.89 -19.29 -5.97
C LEU A 221 -1.98 -18.80 -5.01
N GLN A 222 -2.12 -19.52 -3.90
CA GLN A 222 -3.11 -19.20 -2.87
C GLN A 222 -2.81 -17.87 -2.21
N THR A 223 -3.87 -17.14 -1.80
CA THR A 223 -3.75 -15.90 -1.02
C THR A 223 -3.02 -16.20 0.30
N PRO A 224 -1.79 -15.68 0.51
CA PRO A 224 -1.00 -16.02 1.69
C PRO A 224 -1.37 -15.21 2.94
N GLY A 225 -1.98 -14.04 2.77
CA GLY A 225 -2.46 -13.20 3.85
C GLY A 225 -3.90 -13.52 4.24
N GLN A 226 -4.39 -12.82 5.27
CA GLN A 226 -5.76 -12.96 5.76
C GLN A 226 -6.43 -11.58 5.72
N ALA A 227 -7.57 -11.49 5.02
CA ALA A 227 -8.36 -10.26 4.99
C ALA A 227 -8.93 -9.94 6.38
N GLU A 228 -9.25 -8.66 6.61
CA GLU A 228 -10.01 -8.28 7.79
C GLU A 228 -11.40 -8.93 7.73
N LYS A 229 -11.80 -9.60 8.81
CA LYS A 229 -13.03 -10.39 8.88
C LYS A 229 -14.25 -9.55 9.22
N ASP A 230 -14.05 -8.38 9.82
CA ASP A 230 -15.09 -7.42 10.14
C ASP A 230 -15.20 -6.38 9.00
N PRO A 231 -16.25 -6.45 8.15
CA PRO A 231 -16.36 -5.56 6.99
C PRO A 231 -16.44 -4.08 7.36
N GLU A 232 -17.04 -3.77 8.51
CA GLU A 232 -17.14 -2.39 8.99
C GLU A 232 -15.78 -1.87 9.46
N LEU A 233 -14.97 -2.73 10.09
CA LEU A 233 -13.60 -2.35 10.45
C LEU A 233 -12.74 -2.13 9.19
N ASP A 234 -12.86 -2.99 8.18
CA ASP A 234 -12.14 -2.82 6.91
C ASP A 234 -12.54 -1.52 6.19
N ARG A 235 -13.85 -1.23 6.16
CA ARG A 235 -14.40 0.03 5.63
C ARG A 235 -13.82 1.23 6.35
N LEU A 236 -13.84 1.24 7.69
CA LEU A 236 -13.30 2.33 8.50
C LEU A 236 -11.80 2.52 8.22
N LEU A 237 -11.00 1.46 8.30
CA LEU A 237 -9.55 1.54 8.01
C LEU A 237 -9.27 2.15 6.64
N THR A 238 -10.00 1.70 5.61
CA THR A 238 -9.87 2.19 4.24
C THR A 238 -10.33 3.65 4.10
N SER A 239 -11.45 4.02 4.76
CA SER A 239 -11.99 5.40 4.76
C SER A 239 -11.04 6.39 5.42
N PHE A 240 -10.49 6.03 6.59
CA PHE A 240 -9.51 6.84 7.31
C PHE A 240 -8.20 6.97 6.52
N ALA A 241 -7.75 5.88 5.88
CA ALA A 241 -6.58 5.88 5.01
C ALA A 241 -6.76 6.81 3.80
N ASN A 242 -7.90 6.71 3.11
CA ASN A 242 -8.28 7.59 2.00
C ASN A 242 -8.30 9.06 2.41
N SER A 243 -8.82 9.35 3.60
CA SER A 243 -8.96 10.71 4.14
C SER A 243 -7.70 11.24 4.85
N ASN A 244 -6.54 10.62 4.60
CA ASN A 244 -5.23 11.05 5.10
C ASN A 244 -5.06 11.03 6.63
N HIS A 245 -5.84 10.23 7.37
CA HIS A 245 -5.66 10.12 8.81
C HIS A 245 -4.42 9.27 9.12
N ALA A 246 -3.49 9.83 9.88
CA ALA A 246 -2.44 9.03 10.52
C ALA A 246 -3.05 8.30 11.71
N LEU A 247 -3.23 6.99 11.59
CA LEU A 247 -3.73 6.19 12.70
C LEU A 247 -2.57 5.92 13.65
N VAL A 248 -2.52 6.62 14.78
CA VAL A 248 -1.42 6.53 15.74
C VAL A 248 -1.93 6.15 17.13
N ASP A 249 -1.36 5.08 17.69
CA ASP A 249 -1.59 4.58 19.06
C ASP A 249 -3.06 4.49 19.49
N ILE A 250 -4.00 4.19 18.56
CA ILE A 250 -5.48 4.17 18.73
C ILE A 250 -5.96 3.06 19.70
N GLY A 251 -5.45 3.09 20.92
CA GLY A 251 -5.36 2.01 21.88
C GLY A 251 -4.88 0.69 21.32
N ILE A 252 -3.82 0.73 20.52
CA ILE A 252 -3.07 -0.47 20.16
C ILE A 252 -2.06 -0.76 21.25
N ALA A 253 -2.47 -1.66 22.12
CA ALA A 253 -1.65 -2.33 23.08
C ALA A 253 -0.69 -3.35 22.46
N THR A 254 0.49 -3.52 23.04
CA THR A 254 1.53 -4.46 22.57
C THR A 254 1.64 -5.69 23.48
N PRO A 255 1.40 -6.92 22.99
CA PRO A 255 1.56 -8.13 23.80
C PRO A 255 3.00 -8.59 23.95
N SER A 256 3.25 -9.35 25.02
CA SER A 256 4.52 -10.01 25.31
C SER A 256 4.81 -11.21 24.38
N LEU A 257 5.54 -10.93 23.30
CA LEU A 257 6.59 -11.74 22.65
C LEU A 257 7.24 -10.81 21.63
N SER A 258 8.46 -10.34 21.97
CA SER A 258 9.14 -9.12 21.50
C SER A 258 8.19 -8.03 20.96
N TYR A 259 7.85 -7.06 21.82
CA TYR A 259 7.10 -5.83 21.54
C TYR A 259 7.15 -5.36 20.07
N ALA A 260 8.36 -5.26 19.52
CA ALA A 260 8.63 -4.80 18.18
C ALA A 260 8.01 -5.65 17.05
N ALA A 261 7.99 -6.98 17.15
CA ALA A 261 7.55 -7.85 16.06
C ALA A 261 6.02 -7.80 15.85
N GLN A 262 5.27 -7.75 16.94
CA GLN A 262 3.80 -7.66 16.91
C GLN A 262 3.34 -6.26 16.54
N GLN A 263 3.95 -5.23 17.14
CA GLN A 263 3.76 -3.83 16.74
C GLN A 263 3.98 -3.66 15.23
N ALA A 264 5.10 -4.18 14.73
CA ALA A 264 5.40 -4.11 13.31
C ALA A 264 4.36 -4.90 12.49
N ARG A 265 3.90 -6.07 12.92
CA ARG A 265 2.85 -6.80 12.20
C ARG A 265 1.54 -6.01 12.12
N MET A 266 1.07 -5.50 13.24
CA MET A 266 -0.18 -4.76 13.31
C MET A 266 -0.12 -3.46 12.53
N SER A 267 1.01 -2.76 12.61
CA SER A 267 1.25 -1.55 11.84
C SER A 267 1.17 -1.80 10.35
N ARG A 268 1.73 -2.91 9.89
CA ARG A 268 1.69 -3.29 8.46
C ARG A 268 0.29 -3.68 7.99
N MET A 269 -0.48 -4.39 8.82
CA MET A 269 -1.80 -4.91 8.44
C MET A 269 -2.93 -3.89 8.56
N LEU A 270 -2.88 -3.05 9.59
CA LEU A 270 -3.93 -2.09 9.92
C LEU A 270 -3.59 -0.65 9.49
N GLY A 271 -2.35 -0.38 9.09
CA GLY A 271 -1.88 0.98 8.82
C GLY A 271 -1.81 1.85 10.08
N VAL A 272 -1.64 1.22 11.26
CA VAL A 272 -1.60 1.93 12.55
C VAL A 272 -0.19 1.96 13.10
N THR A 273 0.34 3.13 13.42
CA THR A 273 1.64 3.19 14.08
C THR A 273 1.49 3.29 15.58
N VAL A 274 2.19 2.43 16.29
CA VAL A 274 2.28 2.52 17.75
C VAL A 274 3.36 3.55 18.08
N MET A 275 3.04 4.46 19.01
CA MET A 275 3.97 5.44 19.51
C MET A 275 5.08 4.77 20.33
N ASP A 276 6.31 5.22 20.12
CA ASP A 276 7.39 5.07 21.11
C ASP A 276 7.45 6.38 21.89
N ALA A 277 7.11 6.33 23.18
CA ALA A 277 6.65 7.49 23.91
C ALA A 277 7.79 8.46 24.24
N ASN A 278 7.69 9.66 23.66
CA ASN A 278 8.13 10.90 24.29
C ASN A 278 7.20 12.01 23.75
N LEU A 279 6.24 12.45 24.57
CA LEU A 279 5.30 13.55 24.26
C LEU A 279 6.00 14.93 24.30
N LEU A 280 7.27 15.00 23.91
CA LEU A 280 8.12 16.17 24.12
C LEU A 280 7.67 17.41 23.33
N ASP A 281 6.80 17.22 22.31
CA ASP A 281 6.30 18.28 21.41
C ASP A 281 4.76 18.37 21.38
N ALA A 282 4.08 18.07 22.49
CA ALA A 282 2.63 18.20 22.56
C ALA A 282 2.15 19.67 22.34
N PRO A 283 1.05 19.91 21.62
CA PRO A 283 0.52 21.24 21.40
C PRO A 283 -0.05 21.81 22.71
N ALA A 284 -0.23 23.13 22.75
CA ALA A 284 -0.78 23.82 23.92
C ALA A 284 -2.21 23.36 24.33
N LYS A 285 -2.97 22.79 23.37
CA LYS A 285 -4.29 22.18 23.61
C LYS A 285 -4.30 20.76 23.05
N LEU A 286 -4.20 19.78 23.94
CA LEU A 286 -4.23 18.35 23.60
C LEU A 286 -5.26 17.62 24.48
N LEU A 287 -6.17 16.86 23.86
CA LEU A 287 -7.04 15.89 24.52
C LEU A 287 -6.44 14.50 24.33
N VAL A 288 -6.09 13.85 25.43
CA VAL A 288 -5.61 12.47 25.44
C VAL A 288 -6.77 11.55 25.80
N VAL A 289 -7.19 10.72 24.84
CA VAL A 289 -8.16 9.63 25.06
C VAL A 289 -7.38 8.35 25.28
N ASN A 290 -7.43 7.79 26.48
CA ASN A 290 -6.62 6.64 26.85
C ASN A 290 -7.39 5.31 26.71
N ASP A 291 -6.72 4.17 26.94
CA ASP A 291 -7.36 2.86 26.86
C ASP A 291 -8.10 2.39 28.12
N ARG A 292 -7.96 3.11 29.23
CA ARG A 292 -8.85 2.94 30.38
C ARG A 292 -10.20 3.57 30.15
N ASP A 293 -10.26 4.63 29.34
CA ASP A 293 -11.51 5.24 28.95
C ASP A 293 -12.34 4.22 28.14
N GLU A 294 -13.65 4.18 28.39
CA GLU A 294 -14.59 3.51 27.49
C GLU A 294 -14.55 4.18 26.10
N VAL A 295 -15.45 3.76 25.20
CA VAL A 295 -15.61 4.45 23.90
C VAL A 295 -15.90 5.94 24.19
N PRO A 296 -15.07 6.88 23.72
CA PRO A 296 -15.22 8.28 24.11
C PRO A 296 -16.52 8.87 23.55
N ASP A 297 -17.11 9.78 24.30
CA ASP A 297 -18.35 10.46 23.91
C ASP A 297 -18.14 11.32 22.65
N VAL A 298 -19.01 11.16 21.66
CA VAL A 298 -18.98 11.93 20.41
C VAL A 298 -19.11 13.44 20.67
N ALA A 299 -19.91 13.87 21.63
CA ALA A 299 -20.06 15.26 22.03
C ALA A 299 -18.76 15.81 22.64
N ALA A 300 -18.02 15.01 23.41
CA ALA A 300 -16.72 15.41 23.94
C ALA A 300 -15.69 15.61 22.82
N LEU A 301 -15.64 14.71 21.84
CA LEU A 301 -14.76 14.86 20.66
C LEU A 301 -15.13 16.09 19.82
N LYS A 302 -16.44 16.34 19.62
CA LYS A 302 -16.92 17.55 18.91
C LYS A 302 -16.56 18.84 19.66
N ALA A 303 -16.68 18.85 20.98
CA ALA A 303 -16.29 19.99 21.80
C ALA A 303 -14.77 20.24 21.74
N ALA A 304 -13.96 19.18 21.79
CA ALA A 304 -12.51 19.28 21.64
C ALA A 304 -12.13 19.89 20.28
N LYS A 305 -12.70 19.35 19.19
CA LYS A 305 -12.55 19.89 17.83
C LYS A 305 -12.95 21.37 17.77
N ALA A 306 -14.13 21.74 18.27
CA ALA A 306 -14.63 23.12 18.24
C ALA A 306 -13.75 24.10 19.04
N SER A 307 -13.04 23.61 20.06
CA SER A 307 -12.12 24.40 20.88
C SER A 307 -10.71 24.60 20.28
N GLY A 308 -10.44 23.96 19.12
CA GLY A 308 -9.12 23.90 18.49
C GLY A 308 -8.13 22.99 19.23
N CYS A 309 -8.64 22.04 20.02
CA CYS A 309 -7.83 21.05 20.71
C CYS A 309 -7.49 19.92 19.74
N GLN A 310 -6.21 19.55 19.64
CA GLN A 310 -5.86 18.32 18.93
C GLN A 310 -6.17 17.11 19.81
N ILE A 311 -6.44 15.98 19.18
CA ILE A 311 -6.87 14.76 19.85
C ILE A 311 -5.84 13.66 19.58
N VAL A 312 -5.42 12.98 20.64
CA VAL A 312 -4.60 11.77 20.54
C VAL A 312 -5.29 10.63 21.26
N PHE A 313 -5.25 9.47 20.64
CA PHE A 313 -5.64 8.22 21.28
C PHE A 313 -4.38 7.53 21.77
N SER A 314 -4.42 6.99 22.99
CA SER A 314 -3.30 6.26 23.57
C SER A 314 -3.75 4.90 24.08
N SER A 315 -2.86 3.92 23.96
CA SER A 315 -3.01 2.60 24.59
C SER A 315 -2.99 2.64 26.10
N GLY A 316 -2.57 3.72 26.76
CA GLY A 316 -2.64 3.83 28.22
C GLY A 316 -1.95 2.68 28.98
N GLY A 317 -0.97 2.02 28.35
CA GLY A 317 -0.26 0.86 28.88
C GLY A 317 -0.99 -0.48 28.71
N ALA A 318 -2.07 -0.54 27.93
CA ALA A 318 -2.69 -1.81 27.59
C ALA A 318 -1.69 -2.74 26.88
N THR A 319 -1.83 -4.06 27.11
CA THR A 319 -0.92 -5.08 26.56
C THR A 319 -1.57 -5.98 25.50
N GLU A 320 -2.87 -5.88 25.22
CA GLU A 320 -3.52 -6.61 24.12
C GLU A 320 -4.46 -5.74 23.28
N LEU A 321 -4.42 -5.90 21.95
CA LEU A 321 -5.33 -5.19 21.06
C LEU A 321 -6.78 -5.65 21.29
N ASN A 322 -7.59 -4.74 21.82
CA ASN A 322 -9.04 -4.91 21.81
C ASN A 322 -9.63 -4.41 20.48
N ARG A 323 -9.85 -5.32 19.52
CA ARG A 323 -10.40 -5.01 18.19
C ARG A 323 -11.76 -4.29 18.25
N SER A 324 -12.63 -4.69 19.18
CA SER A 324 -13.95 -4.06 19.33
C SER A 324 -13.83 -2.59 19.78
N ARG A 325 -12.94 -2.31 20.73
CA ARG A 325 -12.65 -0.95 21.20
C ARG A 325 -11.96 -0.11 20.12
N PHE A 326 -11.00 -0.69 19.41
CA PHE A 326 -10.35 -0.05 18.27
C PHE A 326 -11.37 0.36 17.20
N LYS A 327 -12.26 -0.56 16.80
CA LYS A 327 -13.37 -0.25 15.88
C LYS A 327 -14.27 0.85 16.42
N ALA A 328 -14.68 0.76 17.69
CA ALA A 328 -15.56 1.75 18.30
C ALA A 328 -14.94 3.16 18.32
N ARG A 329 -13.62 3.28 18.51
CA ARG A 329 -12.88 4.55 18.39
C ARG A 329 -12.97 5.14 16.99
N LEU A 330 -12.71 4.34 15.95
CA LEU A 330 -12.84 4.81 14.57
C LEU A 330 -14.28 5.27 14.27
N GLN A 331 -15.29 4.56 14.79
CA GLN A 331 -16.69 4.95 14.64
C GLN A 331 -17.03 6.27 15.31
N VAL A 332 -16.53 6.54 16.52
CA VAL A 332 -16.78 7.84 17.18
C VAL A 332 -15.96 8.96 16.58
N MET A 333 -14.76 8.70 16.06
CA MET A 333 -14.01 9.66 15.25
C MET A 333 -14.79 10.06 14.00
N GLU A 334 -15.36 9.09 13.27
CA GLU A 334 -16.19 9.33 12.09
C GLU A 334 -17.47 10.11 12.45
N LYS A 335 -18.19 9.70 13.49
CA LYS A 335 -19.42 10.39 13.98
C LYS A 335 -19.15 11.80 14.51
N ALA A 336 -17.98 12.04 15.09
CA ALA A 336 -17.53 13.35 15.52
C ALA A 336 -17.07 14.23 14.34
N GLY A 337 -16.87 13.63 13.15
CA GLY A 337 -16.39 14.32 11.97
C GLY A 337 -14.96 14.81 12.13
N LEU A 338 -14.11 14.07 12.84
CA LEU A 338 -12.70 14.42 12.99
C LEU A 338 -11.99 14.28 11.63
N SER A 339 -11.18 15.27 11.27
CA SER A 339 -10.26 15.22 10.14
C SER A 339 -8.84 14.87 10.61
N TRP A 340 -7.93 14.65 9.66
CA TRP A 340 -6.51 14.42 9.96
C TRP A 340 -5.84 15.62 10.66
N GLU A 341 -6.40 16.84 10.56
CA GLU A 341 -5.90 18.05 11.22
C GLU A 341 -6.27 18.07 12.72
N ASP A 342 -7.42 17.49 13.06
CA ASP A 342 -7.89 17.37 14.44
C ASP A 342 -7.07 16.35 15.25
N LEU A 343 -6.34 15.45 14.57
CA LEU A 343 -5.50 14.45 15.20
C LEU A 343 -4.08 14.96 15.43
N TRP A 344 -3.61 14.78 16.65
CA TRP A 344 -2.19 14.99 16.97
C TRP A 344 -1.37 13.77 16.53
N VAL A 345 -0.24 14.03 15.90
CA VAL A 345 0.74 13.04 15.45
C VAL A 345 2.10 13.51 15.96
N PRO A 346 2.89 12.65 16.63
CA PRO A 346 4.16 13.02 17.22
C PRO A 346 5.24 13.22 16.16
N GLY A 347 6.12 14.20 16.35
CA GLY A 347 7.23 14.48 15.44
C GLY A 347 6.80 15.00 14.07
N LYS A 348 5.66 15.71 14.01
CA LYS A 348 5.26 16.53 12.85
C LYS A 348 6.30 17.59 12.53
#